data_AF-A0A0R2XH42-F1
#
_entry.id   AF-A0A0R2XH42-F1
#
_cell.length_a   1.000
_cell.length_b   1.000
_cell.length_c   1.000
_cell.angle_alpha   90.00
_cell.angle_beta   90.00
_cell.angle_gamma   90.00
#
_symmetry.space_group_name_H-M   'P 1'
#
loop_
_entity.id
_entity.type
_entity.pdbx_description
1 polymer ?
#
loop_
_entity_poly.entity_id
_entity_poly.type
_entity_poly.pdbx_seq_one_letter_code
_entity_poly.pdbx_strand_id
1 'polypeptide(L)'
;MKQLHSCHVTPQKGFSLIEVVLAIGIFLVTVLALVGLLGPTLQSVDEVEKTDEVSSIVNTINAFLQNSQDIAPRASKFDAIYTAVSQDSATILVFRAYDTNDVISLKVGFVGETDQLARISDSDVTNGSEVFAAGTVYRAVLTPSSVNPVDERADAGVNSYPRYKMNNATPATYPEGSFAMEVRIFAEEPSLTFDDASVLADLQLKEPIFTYNTAIVR
;
A
#
# COMPACT_ATOMS: atom_id res chain seq x y z
N MET A 1 21.91 -71.96 -59.19
CA MET A 1 22.71 -70.86 -58.60
C MET A 1 21.77 -69.95 -57.82
N LYS A 2 21.86 -69.94 -56.48
CA LYS A 2 21.11 -69.01 -55.62
C LYS A 2 22.06 -67.88 -55.20
N GLN A 3 21.76 -66.64 -55.59
CA GLN A 3 22.46 -65.47 -55.05
C GLN A 3 21.97 -65.19 -53.63
N LEU A 4 22.91 -65.07 -52.70
CA LEU A 4 22.65 -64.58 -51.34
C LEU A 4 22.78 -63.06 -51.37
N HIS A 5 21.70 -62.34 -51.06
CA HIS A 5 21.76 -60.91 -50.79
C HIS A 5 22.39 -60.69 -49.41
N SER A 6 23.54 -60.04 -49.40
CA SER A 6 24.17 -59.53 -48.18
C SER A 6 23.43 -58.25 -47.76
N CYS A 7 22.78 -58.30 -46.59
CA CYS A 7 22.16 -57.13 -45.98
C CYS A 7 23.27 -56.33 -45.27
N HIS A 8 23.61 -55.16 -45.81
CA HIS A 8 24.60 -54.26 -45.20
C HIS A 8 23.91 -53.41 -44.13
N VAL A 9 24.11 -53.77 -42.86
CA VAL A 9 23.69 -52.94 -41.72
C VAL A 9 24.71 -51.81 -41.60
N THR A 10 24.30 -50.57 -41.88
CA THR A 10 25.12 -49.40 -41.60
C THR A 10 25.30 -49.25 -40.09
N PRO A 11 26.54 -49.13 -39.58
CA PRO A 11 26.74 -48.92 -38.15
C PRO A 11 26.18 -47.56 -37.77
N GLN A 12 25.17 -47.53 -36.90
CA GLN A 12 24.74 -46.30 -36.24
C GLN A 12 25.92 -45.80 -35.40
N LYS A 13 26.44 -44.61 -35.74
CA LYS A 13 27.55 -43.97 -35.03
C LYS A 13 27.02 -43.54 -33.66
N GLY A 14 27.41 -44.25 -32.60
CA GLY A 14 27.09 -43.87 -31.23
C GLY A 14 27.77 -42.57 -30.81
N PHE A 15 27.22 -41.89 -29.81
CA PHE A 15 27.81 -40.66 -29.26
C PHE A 15 29.13 -40.96 -28.54
N SER A 16 30.11 -40.07 -28.69
CA SER A 16 31.38 -40.14 -27.96
C SER A 16 31.18 -39.72 -26.49
N LEU A 17 31.94 -40.31 -25.57
CA LEU A 17 31.88 -39.98 -24.14
C LEU A 17 32.15 -38.49 -23.89
N ILE A 18 33.07 -37.87 -24.63
CA ILE A 18 33.35 -36.43 -24.53
C ILE A 18 32.17 -35.57 -24.99
N GLU A 19 31.43 -36.02 -26.01
CA GLU A 19 30.28 -35.30 -26.57
C GLU A 19 29.12 -35.31 -25.57
N VAL A 20 28.88 -36.44 -24.91
CA VAL A 20 27.87 -36.58 -23.86
C VAL A 20 28.24 -35.71 -22.65
N VAL A 21 29.50 -35.74 -22.20
CA VAL A 21 29.96 -34.93 -21.06
C VAL A 21 29.85 -33.44 -21.38
N LEU A 22 30.24 -33.02 -22.60
CA LEU A 22 30.12 -31.63 -23.03
C LEU A 22 28.66 -31.19 -23.14
N ALA A 23 27.77 -32.05 -23.66
CA ALA A 23 26.34 -31.76 -23.73
C ALA A 23 25.71 -31.60 -22.34
N ILE A 24 26.03 -32.50 -21.40
CA ILE A 24 25.58 -32.40 -20.00
C ILE A 24 26.15 -31.15 -19.33
N GLY A 25 27.44 -30.85 -19.57
CA GLY A 25 28.10 -29.67 -19.02
C GLY A 25 27.44 -28.37 -19.47
N ILE A 26 27.19 -28.21 -20.78
CA ILE A 26 26.50 -27.03 -21.32
C ILE A 26 25.08 -26.96 -20.78
N PHE A 27 24.34 -28.07 -20.76
CA PHE A 27 22.98 -28.11 -20.24
C PHE A 27 22.90 -27.68 -18.76
N LEU A 28 23.81 -28.17 -17.92
CA LEU A 28 23.83 -27.79 -16.50
C LEU A 28 24.19 -26.31 -16.32
N VAL A 29 25.15 -25.80 -17.09
CA VAL A 29 25.53 -24.37 -17.01
C VAL A 29 24.38 -23.47 -17.45
N THR A 30 23.65 -23.81 -18.51
CA THR A 30 22.51 -23.01 -18.96
C THR A 30 21.36 -23.04 -17.96
N VAL A 31 21.06 -24.19 -17.35
CA VAL A 31 20.03 -24.29 -16.29
C VAL A 31 20.42 -23.46 -15.06
N LEU A 32 21.68 -23.54 -14.61
CA LEU A 32 22.16 -22.74 -13.48
C LEU A 32 22.13 -21.25 -13.77
N ALA A 33 22.52 -20.84 -14.98
CA ALA A 33 22.45 -19.45 -15.41
C ALA A 33 21.01 -18.93 -15.43
N LEU A 34 20.07 -19.71 -15.95
CA LEU A 34 18.65 -19.33 -15.97
C LEU A 34 18.07 -19.20 -14.56
N VAL A 35 18.30 -20.18 -13.68
CA VAL A 35 17.85 -20.12 -12.29
C VAL A 35 18.51 -18.96 -11.53
N GLY A 36 19.79 -18.70 -11.80
CA GLY A 36 20.52 -17.57 -11.22
C GLY A 36 19.96 -16.19 -11.61
N LEU A 37 19.35 -16.08 -12.79
CA LEU A 37 18.68 -14.84 -13.24
C LEU A 37 17.25 -14.71 -12.70
N LEU A 38 16.56 -15.81 -12.38
CA LEU A 38 15.18 -15.76 -11.87
C LEU A 38 15.06 -15.05 -10.52
N GLY A 39 16.03 -15.20 -9.62
CA GLY A 39 16.01 -14.53 -8.31
C GLY A 39 15.95 -12.99 -8.43
N PRO A 40 16.94 -12.36 -9.09
CA PRO A 40 16.92 -10.93 -9.35
C PRO A 40 15.71 -10.46 -10.15
N THR A 41 15.24 -11.24 -11.13
CA THR A 41 14.04 -10.87 -11.90
C THR A 41 12.79 -10.85 -11.02
N LEU A 42 12.57 -11.87 -10.18
CA LEU A 42 11.41 -11.91 -9.27
C LEU A 42 11.46 -10.79 -8.24
N GLN A 43 12.63 -10.51 -7.67
CA GLN A 43 12.80 -9.38 -6.76
C GLN A 43 12.51 -8.04 -7.45
N SER A 44 13.00 -7.84 -8.67
CA SER A 44 12.76 -6.59 -9.40
C SER A 44 11.28 -6.38 -9.75
N VAL A 45 10.53 -7.45 -9.99
CA VAL A 45 9.09 -7.38 -10.24
C VAL A 45 8.34 -7.02 -8.95
N ASP A 46 8.67 -7.67 -7.83
CA ASP A 46 8.05 -7.40 -6.52
C ASP A 46 8.32 -5.95 -6.04
N GLU A 47 9.54 -5.45 -6.24
CA GLU A 47 9.90 -4.07 -5.91
C GLU A 47 9.11 -3.05 -6.76
N VAL A 48 8.91 -3.34 -8.05
CA VAL A 48 8.13 -2.48 -8.95
C VAL A 48 6.65 -2.51 -8.57
N GLU A 49 6.08 -3.69 -8.32
CA GLU A 49 4.68 -3.84 -7.92
C GLU A 49 4.37 -3.06 -6.64
N LYS A 50 5.21 -3.21 -5.61
CA LYS A 50 5.08 -2.46 -4.36
C LYS A 50 5.19 -0.96 -4.56
N THR A 51 6.10 -0.52 -5.43
CA THR A 51 6.28 0.91 -5.74
C THR A 51 5.06 1.50 -6.44
N ASP A 52 4.52 0.78 -7.42
CA ASP A 52 3.34 1.20 -8.18
C ASP A 52 2.09 1.22 -7.28
N GLU A 53 1.93 0.22 -6.41
CA GLU A 53 0.82 0.14 -5.47
C GLU A 53 0.86 1.29 -4.46
N VAL A 54 1.99 1.49 -3.76
CA VAL A 54 2.15 2.60 -2.81
C VAL A 54 1.90 3.94 -3.50
N SER A 55 2.40 4.14 -4.71
CA SER A 55 2.17 5.36 -5.49
C SER A 55 0.69 5.56 -5.80
N SER A 56 -0.04 4.48 -6.13
CA SER A 56 -1.49 4.50 -6.35
C SER A 56 -2.22 4.95 -5.09
N ILE A 57 -1.90 4.36 -3.93
CA ILE A 57 -2.53 4.68 -2.64
C ILE A 57 -2.26 6.14 -2.24
N VAL A 58 -1.01 6.61 -2.35
CA VAL A 58 -0.64 8.01 -2.07
C VAL A 58 -1.44 8.97 -2.95
N ASN A 59 -1.59 8.66 -4.25
CA ASN A 59 -2.38 9.47 -5.18
C ASN A 59 -3.87 9.45 -4.82
N THR A 60 -4.43 8.30 -4.43
CA THR A 60 -5.82 8.20 -3.97
C THR A 60 -6.06 9.04 -2.72
N ILE A 61 -5.18 8.95 -1.72
CA ILE A 61 -5.29 9.74 -0.48
C ILE A 61 -5.21 11.24 -0.79
N ASN A 62 -4.23 11.66 -1.59
CA ASN A 62 -4.08 13.08 -1.94
C ASN A 62 -5.27 13.59 -2.76
N ALA A 63 -5.76 12.80 -3.72
CA ALA A 63 -6.95 13.15 -4.49
C ALA A 63 -8.20 13.25 -3.61
N PHE A 64 -8.37 12.32 -2.66
CA PHE A 64 -9.47 12.36 -1.69
C PHE A 64 -9.39 13.63 -0.83
N LEU A 65 -8.24 13.90 -0.20
CA LEU A 65 -8.04 15.09 0.63
C LEU A 65 -8.23 16.41 -0.13
N GLN A 66 -7.76 16.49 -1.38
CA GLN A 66 -7.75 17.75 -2.15
C GLN A 66 -9.02 17.98 -2.96
N ASN A 67 -9.66 16.92 -3.48
CA ASN A 67 -10.71 17.04 -4.49
C ASN A 67 -12.04 16.40 -4.10
N SER A 68 -12.09 15.60 -3.01
CA SER A 68 -13.36 15.01 -2.60
C SER A 68 -14.37 16.09 -2.24
N GLN A 69 -15.57 15.97 -2.81
CA GLN A 69 -16.75 16.76 -2.47
C GLN A 69 -17.52 16.13 -1.30
N ASP A 70 -17.16 14.91 -0.92
CA ASP A 70 -17.82 14.15 0.14
C ASP A 70 -17.35 14.57 1.53
N ILE A 71 -16.17 15.18 1.62
CA ILE A 71 -15.62 15.69 2.87
C ILE A 71 -16.30 17.03 3.19
N ALA A 72 -17.09 17.04 4.26
CA ALA A 72 -17.80 18.21 4.74
C ALA A 72 -18.59 18.93 3.61
N PRO A 73 -19.55 18.25 2.94
CA PRO A 73 -20.19 18.73 1.71
C PRO A 73 -20.96 20.05 1.88
N ARG A 74 -21.21 20.47 3.12
CA ARG A 74 -21.93 21.69 3.49
C ARG A 74 -21.08 22.70 4.26
N ALA A 75 -19.78 22.45 4.39
CA ALA A 75 -18.86 23.27 5.19
C ALA A 75 -17.47 23.36 4.55
N SER A 76 -16.54 24.02 5.24
CA SER A 76 -15.14 24.09 4.81
C SER A 76 -14.46 22.75 5.03
N LYS A 77 -13.99 22.13 3.94
CA LYS A 77 -13.15 20.92 4.00
C LYS A 77 -11.86 21.17 4.78
N PHE A 78 -11.26 22.34 4.59
CA PHE A 78 -10.07 22.72 5.35
C PHE A 78 -10.34 22.67 6.85
N ASP A 79 -11.46 23.26 7.29
CA ASP A 79 -11.83 23.34 8.69
C ASP A 79 -12.12 21.95 9.28
N ALA A 80 -12.81 21.09 8.51
CA ALA A 80 -13.11 19.73 8.92
C ALA A 80 -11.82 18.90 9.14
N ILE A 81 -10.92 18.88 8.15
CA ILE A 81 -9.67 18.12 8.23
C ILE A 81 -8.74 18.72 9.30
N TYR A 82 -8.63 20.05 9.39
CA TYR A 82 -7.85 20.70 10.45
C TYR A 82 -8.37 20.31 11.83
N THR A 83 -9.68 20.36 12.04
CA THR A 83 -10.29 20.00 13.35
C THR A 83 -10.02 18.53 13.69
N ALA A 84 -10.12 17.63 12.70
CA ALA A 84 -9.88 16.21 12.91
C ALA A 84 -8.40 15.89 13.26
N VAL A 85 -7.45 16.58 12.64
CA VAL A 85 -6.02 16.23 12.76
C VAL A 85 -5.27 17.08 13.79
N SER A 86 -5.65 18.34 13.98
CA SER A 86 -4.86 19.33 14.73
C SER A 86 -4.49 18.91 16.15
N GLN A 87 -5.37 18.16 16.84
CA GLN A 87 -5.19 17.79 18.23
C GLN A 87 -4.64 16.39 18.47
N ASP A 88 -4.74 15.50 17.49
CA ASP A 88 -4.30 14.12 17.63
C ASP A 88 -3.98 13.51 16.26
N SER A 89 -4.93 12.76 15.70
CA SER A 89 -4.81 12.17 14.38
C SER A 89 -6.16 12.00 13.71
N ALA A 90 -6.15 11.90 12.38
CA ALA A 90 -7.27 11.36 11.61
C ALA A 90 -6.82 10.10 10.88
N THR A 91 -7.75 9.18 10.64
CA THR A 91 -7.45 7.93 9.94
C THR A 91 -8.27 7.84 8.66
N ILE A 92 -7.60 7.51 7.56
CA ILE A 92 -8.21 7.17 6.28
C ILE A 92 -7.98 5.68 6.02
N LEU A 93 -9.00 4.97 5.56
CA LEU A 93 -8.82 3.64 4.97
C LEU A 93 -8.93 3.74 3.45
N VAL A 94 -8.08 3.00 2.74
CA VAL A 94 -8.12 2.85 1.29
C VAL A 94 -8.04 1.36 0.97
N PHE A 95 -9.05 0.82 0.30
CA PHE A 95 -9.07 -0.58 -0.08
C PHE A 95 -10.04 -0.84 -1.21
N ARG A 96 -9.90 -1.99 -1.86
CA ARG A 96 -10.89 -2.48 -2.82
C ARG A 96 -11.90 -3.35 -2.08
N ALA A 97 -13.18 -3.26 -2.42
CA ALA A 97 -14.23 -4.07 -1.81
C ALA A 97 -15.18 -4.63 -2.85
N TYR A 98 -15.66 -5.84 -2.60
CA TYR A 98 -16.78 -6.43 -3.33
C TYR A 98 -18.09 -5.74 -2.93
N ASP A 99 -18.89 -5.38 -3.93
CA ASP A 99 -20.28 -4.99 -3.71
C ASP A 99 -21.20 -6.22 -3.69
N THR A 100 -22.51 -5.99 -3.56
CA THR A 100 -23.52 -7.08 -3.53
C THR A 100 -23.65 -7.85 -4.84
N ASN A 101 -23.02 -7.40 -5.92
CA ASN A 101 -23.01 -8.03 -7.24
C ASN A 101 -21.62 -8.59 -7.59
N ASP A 102 -20.73 -8.75 -6.60
CA ASP A 102 -19.33 -9.15 -6.75
C ASP A 102 -18.49 -8.20 -7.62
N VAL A 103 -18.93 -6.95 -7.79
CA VAL A 103 -18.17 -5.92 -8.50
C VAL A 103 -17.18 -5.28 -7.53
N ILE A 104 -15.91 -5.28 -7.92
CA ILE A 104 -14.84 -4.67 -7.13
C ILE A 104 -14.83 -3.15 -7.36
N SER A 105 -14.92 -2.38 -6.28
CA SER A 105 -14.79 -0.92 -6.30
C SER A 105 -13.75 -0.44 -5.28
N LEU A 106 -13.10 0.69 -5.58
CA LEU A 106 -12.20 1.35 -4.65
C LEU A 106 -13.03 2.12 -3.61
N LYS A 107 -12.80 1.83 -2.33
CA LYS A 107 -13.33 2.58 -1.20
C LYS A 107 -12.22 3.42 -0.58
N VAL A 108 -12.56 4.66 -0.24
CA VAL A 108 -11.72 5.59 0.52
C VAL A 108 -12.61 6.43 1.43
N GLY A 109 -12.19 6.62 2.68
CA GLY A 109 -12.92 7.46 3.62
C GLY A 109 -12.22 7.60 4.95
N PHE A 110 -12.75 8.49 5.81
CA PHE A 110 -12.32 8.70 7.17
C PHE A 110 -13.01 7.76 8.15
N VAL A 111 -12.24 7.18 9.05
CA VAL A 111 -12.77 6.43 10.20
C VAL A 111 -13.33 7.41 11.23
N GLY A 112 -14.51 7.09 11.78
CA GLY A 112 -15.17 7.93 12.79
C GLY A 112 -15.82 9.21 12.26
N GLU A 113 -15.83 9.40 10.93
CA GLU A 113 -16.54 10.51 10.29
C GLU A 113 -18.06 10.40 10.50
N THR A 114 -18.72 11.54 10.61
CA THR A 114 -20.17 11.62 10.80
C THR A 114 -20.92 11.72 9.48
N ASP A 115 -20.33 12.38 8.49
CA ASP A 115 -20.90 12.49 7.14
C ASP A 115 -20.73 11.17 6.37
N GLN A 116 -21.86 10.54 6.01
CA GLN A 116 -21.88 9.21 5.40
C GLN A 116 -21.10 9.10 4.08
N LEU A 117 -20.92 10.21 3.36
CA LEU A 117 -20.26 10.20 2.05
C LEU A 117 -18.74 10.05 2.14
N ALA A 118 -18.12 10.61 3.19
CA ALA A 118 -16.69 10.50 3.44
C ALA A 118 -16.34 9.48 4.52
N ARG A 119 -17.34 8.80 5.09
CA ARG A 119 -17.16 7.84 6.17
C ARG A 119 -16.78 6.47 5.64
N ILE A 120 -15.85 5.83 6.34
CA ILE A 120 -15.54 4.42 6.20
C ILE A 120 -15.46 3.78 7.58
N SER A 121 -15.73 2.48 7.67
CA SER A 121 -15.69 1.73 8.92
C SER A 121 -15.27 0.28 8.75
N ASP A 122 -15.04 -0.41 9.86
CA ASP A 122 -14.86 -1.87 9.91
C ASP A 122 -15.98 -2.62 9.16
N SER A 123 -17.22 -2.13 9.23
CA SER A 123 -18.37 -2.72 8.55
C SER A 123 -18.28 -2.68 7.01
N ASP A 124 -17.43 -1.81 6.47
CA ASP A 124 -17.12 -1.77 5.04
C ASP A 124 -16.10 -2.84 4.62
N VAL A 125 -15.36 -3.39 5.59
CA VAL A 125 -14.33 -4.44 5.41
C VAL A 125 -14.90 -5.82 5.71
N THR A 126 -15.74 -5.95 6.75
CA THR A 126 -16.32 -7.24 7.16
C THR A 126 -17.65 -7.07 7.90
N ASN A 127 -18.51 -8.10 7.87
CA ASN A 127 -19.68 -8.21 8.76
C ASN A 127 -19.49 -9.22 9.90
N GLY A 128 -18.25 -9.70 10.12
CA GLY A 128 -17.91 -10.74 11.08
C GLY A 128 -18.15 -12.19 10.61
N SER A 129 -18.89 -12.38 9.52
CA SER A 129 -19.09 -13.69 8.87
C SER A 129 -18.42 -13.78 7.49
N GLU A 130 -18.24 -12.65 6.83
CA GLU A 130 -17.64 -12.51 5.51
C GLU A 130 -16.70 -11.30 5.47
N VAL A 131 -15.64 -11.40 4.68
CA VAL A 131 -14.71 -10.31 4.38
C VAL A 131 -15.06 -9.73 3.01
N PHE A 132 -15.37 -8.45 2.97
CA PHE A 132 -15.71 -7.72 1.74
C PHE A 132 -14.48 -7.11 1.05
N ALA A 133 -13.41 -6.86 1.80
CA ALA A 133 -12.18 -6.32 1.24
C ALA A 133 -11.52 -7.31 0.25
N ALA A 134 -11.26 -6.82 -0.95
CA ALA A 134 -10.59 -7.51 -2.04
C ALA A 134 -9.07 -7.19 -1.99
N GLY A 135 -8.36 -7.84 -1.08
CA GLY A 135 -6.93 -7.65 -0.84
C GLY A 135 -6.62 -6.73 0.34
N THR A 136 -5.40 -6.20 0.37
CA THR A 136 -4.87 -5.38 1.46
C THR A 136 -5.74 -4.16 1.78
N VAL A 137 -5.93 -3.89 3.07
CA VAL A 137 -6.51 -2.66 3.56
C VAL A 137 -5.41 -1.70 3.96
N TYR A 138 -5.35 -0.54 3.31
CA TYR A 138 -4.36 0.49 3.62
C TYR A 138 -4.92 1.48 4.63
N ARG A 139 -4.31 1.51 5.81
CA ARG A 139 -4.60 2.50 6.85
C ARG A 139 -3.61 3.65 6.76
N ALA A 140 -4.11 4.83 6.47
CA ALA A 140 -3.33 6.06 6.47
C ALA A 140 -3.66 6.89 7.70
N VAL A 141 -2.68 7.11 8.58
CA VAL A 141 -2.83 7.95 9.76
C VAL A 141 -2.20 9.32 9.51
N LEU A 142 -3.02 10.35 9.64
CA LEU A 142 -2.69 11.75 9.40
C LEU A 142 -2.43 12.41 10.74
N THR A 143 -1.27 13.06 10.86
CA THR A 143 -0.86 13.80 12.06
C THR A 143 -0.29 15.16 11.66
N PRO A 144 -0.28 16.18 12.53
CA PRO A 144 0.34 17.46 12.22
C PRO A 144 1.83 17.32 11.85
N SER A 145 2.28 18.05 10.84
CA SER A 145 3.65 17.96 10.30
C SER A 145 4.66 18.90 10.97
N SER A 146 5.94 18.53 10.87
CA SER A 146 7.10 19.38 11.14
C SER A 146 7.26 20.58 10.20
N VAL A 147 6.42 20.69 9.16
CA VAL A 147 6.44 21.81 8.20
C VAL A 147 5.55 22.98 8.62
N ASN A 148 4.58 22.76 9.52
CA ASN A 148 3.76 23.86 10.07
C ASN A 148 4.64 24.93 10.78
N PRO A 149 4.17 26.16 11.00
CA PRO A 149 4.94 27.15 11.73
C PRO A 149 5.28 26.68 13.15
N VAL A 150 6.50 26.95 13.61
CA VAL A 150 6.99 26.52 14.93
C VAL A 150 6.15 27.10 16.07
N ASP A 151 5.69 28.35 15.94
CA ASP A 151 4.87 29.03 16.95
C ASP A 151 3.44 28.50 17.02
N GLU A 152 3.00 27.74 16.01
CA GLU A 152 1.65 27.19 15.90
C GLU A 152 1.56 25.73 16.36
N ARG A 153 2.68 25.09 16.73
CA ARG A 153 2.71 23.70 17.16
C ARG A 153 3.52 23.46 18.43
N ALA A 154 3.18 22.37 19.11
CA ALA A 154 3.99 21.75 20.13
C ALA A 154 4.75 20.54 19.55
N ASP A 155 5.98 20.30 20.02
CA ASP A 155 6.78 19.11 19.73
C ASP A 155 6.83 18.24 20.99
N ALA A 156 6.24 17.05 20.93
CA ALA A 156 6.22 16.07 22.00
C ALA A 156 7.52 15.25 22.08
N GLY A 157 8.48 15.49 21.18
CA GLY A 157 9.78 14.83 21.14
C GLY A 157 9.86 13.70 20.12
N VAL A 158 11.10 13.29 19.80
CA VAL A 158 11.41 12.33 18.72
C VAL A 158 10.76 10.95 18.93
N ASN A 159 10.52 10.57 20.18
CA ASN A 159 9.97 9.26 20.55
C ASN A 159 8.47 9.30 20.83
N SER A 160 7.77 10.35 20.39
CA SER A 160 6.33 10.52 20.60
C SER A 160 5.59 10.36 19.27
N TYR A 161 4.42 9.73 19.31
CA TYR A 161 3.52 9.62 18.17
C TYR A 161 2.08 9.92 18.58
N PRO A 162 1.43 10.96 18.00
CA PRO A 162 1.99 11.95 17.08
C PRO A 162 3.12 12.76 17.72
N ARG A 163 4.13 13.11 16.92
CA ARG A 163 5.22 13.97 17.41
C ARG A 163 4.77 15.41 17.59
N TYR A 164 3.94 15.90 16.67
CA TYR A 164 3.48 17.28 16.68
C TYR A 164 1.99 17.37 16.93
N LYS A 165 1.60 18.45 17.58
CA LYS A 165 0.21 18.83 17.83
C LYS A 165 0.07 20.32 17.62
N MET A 166 -1.04 20.79 17.06
CA MET A 166 -1.27 22.22 16.90
C MET A 166 -1.67 22.85 18.23
N ASN A 167 -1.16 24.06 18.49
CA ASN A 167 -1.42 24.80 19.73
C ASN A 167 -2.90 25.18 19.88
N ASN A 168 -3.62 25.34 18.75
CA ASN A 168 -5.05 25.60 18.72
C ASN A 168 -5.79 24.53 17.91
N ALA A 169 -6.99 24.16 18.35
CA ALA A 169 -7.89 23.25 17.63
C ALA A 169 -8.80 24.00 16.64
N THR A 170 -8.90 25.33 16.76
CA THR A 170 -9.82 26.16 15.98
C THR A 170 -9.18 26.56 14.65
N PRO A 171 -9.75 26.18 13.49
CA PRO A 171 -9.18 26.54 12.19
C PRO A 171 -9.07 28.05 11.96
N ALA A 172 -10.02 28.83 12.48
CA ALA A 172 -10.08 30.29 12.31
C ALA A 172 -8.91 31.04 12.98
N THR A 173 -8.27 30.44 13.99
CA THR A 173 -7.11 31.03 14.67
C THR A 173 -5.79 30.67 14.01
N TYR A 174 -5.79 29.68 13.11
CA TYR A 174 -4.59 29.26 12.41
C TYR A 174 -4.28 30.25 11.27
N PRO A 175 -3.10 30.90 11.30
CA PRO A 175 -2.80 32.04 10.44
C PRO A 175 -2.48 31.65 8.99
N GLU A 176 -2.04 30.42 8.76
CA GLU A 176 -1.59 29.98 7.44
C GLU A 176 -2.75 29.58 6.52
N GLY A 177 -2.55 29.79 5.22
CA GLY A 177 -3.46 29.33 4.17
C GLY A 177 -3.35 27.83 3.87
N SER A 178 -2.35 27.15 4.43
CA SER A 178 -2.14 25.71 4.27
C SER A 178 -1.81 25.02 5.58
N PHE A 179 -2.36 23.82 5.74
CA PHE A 179 -2.11 22.97 6.91
C PHE A 179 -1.39 21.70 6.46
N ALA A 180 -0.15 21.54 6.93
CA ALA A 180 0.70 20.43 6.57
C ALA A 180 0.50 19.24 7.54
N MET A 181 0.46 18.04 6.96
CA MET A 181 0.23 16.79 7.67
C MET A 181 1.27 15.76 7.27
N GLU A 182 1.77 15.01 8.24
CA GLU A 182 2.50 13.77 8.00
C GLU A 182 1.48 12.64 7.86
N VAL A 183 1.62 11.84 6.81
CA VAL A 183 0.80 10.67 6.53
C VAL A 183 1.68 9.44 6.65
N ARG A 184 1.30 8.52 7.53
CA ARG A 184 1.92 7.18 7.64
C ARG A 184 0.94 6.13 7.14
N ILE A 185 1.37 5.32 6.19
CA ILE A 185 0.54 4.26 5.60
C ILE A 185 0.97 2.92 6.20
N PHE A 186 0.00 2.11 6.60
CA PHE A 186 0.16 0.76 7.09
C PHE A 186 -0.66 -0.19 6.22
N ALA A 187 -0.06 -1.31 5.82
CA ALA A 187 -0.76 -2.40 5.14
C ALA A 187 -1.33 -3.36 6.18
N GLU A 188 -2.62 -3.66 6.09
CA GLU A 188 -3.32 -4.58 6.99
C GLU A 188 -4.02 -5.66 6.18
N GLU A 189 -3.90 -6.90 6.65
CA GLU A 189 -4.65 -8.01 6.10
C GLU A 189 -6.12 -7.89 6.56
N PRO A 190 -7.09 -7.96 5.64
CA PRO A 190 -8.49 -7.96 6.04
C PRO A 190 -8.82 -9.26 6.78
N SER A 191 -9.74 -9.18 7.75
CA SER A 191 -10.15 -10.34 8.53
C SER A 191 -11.58 -10.19 9.02
N LEU A 192 -12.16 -11.29 9.53
CA LEU A 192 -13.49 -11.30 10.14
C LEU A 192 -13.55 -10.47 11.45
N THR A 193 -12.40 -10.14 12.01
CA THR A 193 -12.27 -9.35 13.23
C THR A 193 -11.46 -8.08 12.96
N PHE A 194 -11.56 -7.55 11.74
CA PHE A 194 -10.89 -6.31 11.38
C PHE A 194 -11.38 -5.18 12.28
N ASP A 195 -10.46 -4.41 12.84
CA ASP A 195 -10.73 -3.28 13.72
C ASP A 195 -10.26 -2.00 13.02
N ASP A 196 -11.16 -1.06 12.81
CA ASP A 196 -10.86 0.22 12.19
C ASP A 196 -10.29 1.25 13.18
N ALA A 197 -10.16 0.91 14.47
CA ALA A 197 -9.52 1.77 15.45
C ALA A 197 -8.01 1.94 15.19
N SER A 198 -7.55 3.20 15.25
CA SER A 198 -6.12 3.53 15.16
C SER A 198 -5.53 3.73 16.55
N VAL A 199 -5.07 2.65 17.17
CA VAL A 199 -4.36 2.72 18.45
C VAL A 199 -2.94 3.22 18.21
N LEU A 200 -2.73 4.53 18.42
CA LEU A 200 -1.46 5.20 18.10
C LEU A 200 -0.24 4.59 18.80
N ALA A 201 -0.40 4.09 20.04
CA ALA A 201 0.66 3.40 20.77
C ALA A 201 1.11 2.12 20.06
N ASP A 202 0.18 1.36 19.48
CA ASP A 202 0.48 0.13 18.74
C ASP A 202 1.09 0.46 17.38
N LEU A 203 0.54 1.47 16.69
CA LEU A 203 1.05 1.93 15.40
C LEU A 203 2.46 2.52 15.51
N GLN A 204 2.81 3.14 16.64
CA GLN A 204 4.16 3.65 16.89
C GLN A 204 5.21 2.53 16.89
N LEU A 205 4.82 1.31 17.28
CA LEU A 205 5.70 0.14 17.32
C LEU A 205 5.79 -0.58 15.97
N LYS A 206 4.96 -0.21 15.00
CA LYS A 206 4.93 -0.78 13.65
C LYS A 206 5.70 0.10 12.67
N GLU A 207 6.41 -0.53 11.75
CA GLU A 207 7.01 0.17 10.62
C GLU A 207 5.93 0.48 9.57
N PRO A 208 5.72 1.75 9.20
CA PRO A 208 4.82 2.08 8.09
C PRO A 208 5.45 1.66 6.77
N ILE A 209 4.63 1.21 5.81
CA ILE A 209 5.11 0.88 4.47
C ILE A 209 5.61 2.11 3.71
N PHE A 210 5.05 3.27 4.06
CA PHE A 210 5.42 4.54 3.47
C PHE A 210 5.04 5.71 4.39
N THR A 211 5.87 6.74 4.41
CA THR A 211 5.62 7.99 5.15
C THR A 211 5.92 9.18 4.26
N TYR A 212 5.01 10.15 4.19
CA TYR A 212 5.20 11.37 3.41
C TYR A 212 4.48 12.55 4.04
N ASN A 213 4.86 13.77 3.61
CA ASN A 213 4.18 14.98 4.01
C ASN A 213 3.24 15.44 2.89
N THR A 214 2.05 15.89 3.27
CA THR A 214 1.07 16.51 2.38
C THR A 214 0.53 17.78 3.03
N ALA A 215 -0.23 18.58 2.29
CA ALA A 215 -0.91 19.73 2.85
C ALA A 215 -2.28 19.91 2.20
N ILE A 216 -3.22 20.42 2.99
CA ILE A 216 -4.49 20.94 2.49
C ILE A 216 -4.44 22.47 2.49
N VAL A 217 -5.13 23.07 1.53
CA VAL A 217 -5.23 24.52 1.37
C VAL A 217 -6.64 24.99 1.72
N ARG A 218 -6.74 26.20 2.25
CA ARG A 218 -8.01 26.85 2.58
C ARG A 218 -8.75 27.31 1.32
#